data_AF-A0A662JGH6-F1
#
_entry.id   AF-A0A662JGH6-F1
#
_cell.length_a   1.000
_cell.length_b   1.000
_cell.length_c   1.000
_cell.angle_alpha   90.00
_cell.angle_beta   90.00
_cell.angle_gamma   90.00
#
_symmetry.space_group_name_H-M   'P 1'
#
loop_
_entity.id
_entity.type
_entity.pdbx_description
1 polymer ?
#
loop_
_entity_poly.entity_id
_entity_poly.type
_entity_poly.pdbx_seq_one_letter_code
_entity_poly.pdbx_strand_id
1 'polypeptide(L)'
;MKVYADLHLHSPFSRATSEKMNPLDLVGFAKIKGLNLLGTGDALHPAWLSQLSLALEEVDGTGLYKARGADENVLFLVEAEVETVHLYEGRVKRIHHVIFMPSLEVAEQLGEALSRYGDLERDGRPTLTIKPSELVETILGVDDRCLVFPAHAWTPWRSIFGSFSGVDSIEECYEDMAKRIYALETGLSSDPAMNWRVSRLDRFTLLSFSDSHSPWPWRLGRECTIFNLSKLSYKELIEAIRTGKVATLEVPPEYGKYHYSGHRECGVGPLSPAEASKLNYRCPVCSKPLTKGVEDRVEELADRPSGFKPEKNMNYVKVLPLHEVISAALKPGGMKSLQSKVVGELYENLVVKLGSEYNVLLHASYEELIQAAPREVAIAIIMVREGRYRIIPGYDGVYGKLELKVVQKGLEGFLD
;
A
#
# COMPACT_ATOMS: atom_id res chain seq x y z
N MET A 1 8.39 10.73 -18.55
CA MET A 1 7.62 11.49 -17.54
C MET A 1 7.50 10.64 -16.28
N LYS A 2 7.67 11.24 -15.10
CA LYS A 2 7.53 10.55 -13.82
C LYS A 2 6.06 10.62 -13.38
N VAL A 3 5.48 9.49 -13.03
CA VAL A 3 4.06 9.35 -12.64
C VAL A 3 4.01 8.66 -11.29
N TYR A 4 3.44 9.32 -10.28
CA TYR A 4 3.14 8.73 -8.98
C TYR A 4 1.72 8.17 -9.02
N ALA A 5 1.57 6.87 -8.82
CA ALA A 5 0.30 6.19 -9.00
C ALA A 5 -0.08 5.36 -7.76
N ASP A 6 -1.31 5.56 -7.30
CA ASP A 6 -1.91 4.78 -6.21
C ASP A 6 -3.11 4.00 -6.77
N LEU A 7 -2.87 2.74 -7.13
CA LEU A 7 -3.76 1.92 -7.96
C LEU A 7 -4.41 0.78 -7.19
N HIS A 8 -4.60 0.93 -5.88
CA HIS A 8 -5.41 0.01 -5.11
C HIS A 8 -6.19 0.83 -4.07
N LEU A 9 -7.44 1.13 -4.42
CA LEU A 9 -8.32 1.98 -3.64
C LEU A 9 -9.68 1.30 -3.45
N HIS A 10 -10.45 1.78 -2.49
CA HIS A 10 -11.82 1.35 -2.28
C HIS A 10 -12.82 2.48 -2.42
N SER A 11 -13.99 2.15 -2.95
CA SER A 11 -15.12 3.06 -3.09
C SER A 11 -16.00 3.10 -1.83
N PRO A 12 -16.98 4.02 -1.75
CA PRO A 12 -17.97 4.04 -0.67
C PRO A 12 -18.81 2.76 -0.54
N PHE A 13 -18.78 1.87 -1.54
CA PHE A 13 -19.48 0.59 -1.51
C PHE A 13 -18.70 -0.52 -0.79
N SER A 14 -17.41 -0.30 -0.52
CA SER A 14 -16.63 -1.20 0.33
C SER A 14 -16.87 -0.95 1.81
N ARG A 15 -16.81 -2.01 2.62
CA ARG A 15 -16.99 -1.89 4.07
C ARG A 15 -15.90 -1.04 4.72
N ALA A 16 -16.33 -0.20 5.67
CA ALA A 16 -15.45 0.69 6.43
C ALA A 16 -14.70 1.73 5.57
N THR A 17 -15.24 2.03 4.38
CA THR A 17 -14.74 3.07 3.48
C THR A 17 -15.53 4.37 3.63
N SER A 18 -14.84 5.50 3.49
CA SER A 18 -15.46 6.83 3.58
C SER A 18 -16.36 7.12 2.38
N GLU A 19 -17.51 7.76 2.62
CA GLU A 19 -18.38 8.32 1.56
C GLU A 19 -17.67 9.35 0.68
N LYS A 20 -16.55 9.91 1.16
CA LYS A 20 -15.69 10.83 0.39
C LYS A 20 -14.73 10.12 -0.58
N MET A 21 -14.80 8.81 -0.72
CA MET A 21 -14.04 8.08 -1.75
C MET A 21 -14.70 8.20 -3.14
N ASN A 22 -15.10 9.42 -3.53
CA ASN A 22 -15.63 9.71 -4.85
C ASN A 22 -14.59 10.39 -5.75
N PRO A 23 -14.73 10.32 -7.10
CA PRO A 23 -13.70 10.82 -8.02
C PRO A 23 -13.30 12.28 -7.78
N LEU A 24 -14.24 13.17 -7.46
CA LEU A 24 -13.94 14.59 -7.26
C LEU A 24 -13.12 14.85 -6.00
N ASP A 25 -13.52 14.28 -4.86
CA ASP A 25 -12.75 14.36 -3.62
C ASP A 25 -11.36 13.73 -3.80
N LEU A 26 -11.29 12.56 -4.45
CA LEU A 26 -10.04 11.86 -4.73
C LEU A 26 -9.07 12.69 -5.58
N VAL A 27 -9.54 13.39 -6.62
CA VAL A 27 -8.70 14.28 -7.42
C VAL A 27 -8.13 15.42 -6.57
N GLY A 28 -8.95 16.04 -5.72
CA GLY A 28 -8.50 17.12 -4.83
C GLY A 28 -7.41 16.66 -3.86
N PHE A 29 -7.60 15.51 -3.21
CA PHE A 29 -6.61 14.97 -2.28
C PHE A 29 -5.38 14.38 -2.97
N ALA A 30 -5.52 13.81 -4.17
CA ALA A 30 -4.40 13.36 -4.98
C ALA A 30 -3.47 14.50 -5.35
N LYS A 31 -4.02 15.68 -5.71
CA LYS A 31 -3.21 16.88 -5.94
C LYS A 31 -2.43 17.28 -4.69
N ILE A 32 -3.12 17.38 -3.55
CA ILE A 32 -2.51 17.70 -2.25
C ILE A 32 -1.38 16.72 -1.93
N LYS A 33 -1.58 15.43 -2.22
CA LYS A 33 -0.58 14.39 -2.01
C LYS A 33 0.61 14.48 -2.98
N GLY A 34 0.33 14.80 -4.25
CA GLY A 34 1.29 14.77 -5.35
C GLY A 34 1.15 13.54 -6.26
N LEU A 35 -0.02 12.89 -6.27
CA LEU A 35 -0.36 11.77 -7.14
C LEU A 35 -0.80 12.26 -8.52
N ASN A 36 -0.51 11.47 -9.56
CA ASN A 36 -0.88 11.75 -10.94
C ASN A 36 -1.95 10.78 -11.47
N LEU A 37 -2.00 9.58 -10.90
CA LEU A 37 -2.87 8.50 -11.33
C LEU A 37 -3.43 7.76 -10.12
N LEU A 38 -4.72 7.43 -10.17
CA LEU A 38 -5.42 6.68 -9.15
C LEU A 38 -6.08 5.42 -9.74
N GLY A 39 -6.29 4.40 -8.92
CA GLY A 39 -7.27 3.36 -9.20
C GLY A 39 -8.69 3.92 -9.05
N THR A 40 -9.67 3.37 -9.76
CA THR A 40 -11.08 3.72 -9.51
C THR A 40 -11.60 3.13 -8.21
N GLY A 41 -11.02 2.02 -7.75
CA GLY A 41 -11.57 1.16 -6.72
C GLY A 41 -12.87 0.49 -7.16
N ASP A 42 -13.07 -0.76 -6.74
CA ASP A 42 -14.35 -1.48 -6.75
C ASP A 42 -15.13 -1.46 -8.09
N ALA A 43 -14.46 -1.33 -9.24
CA ALA A 43 -15.14 -1.11 -10.53
C ALA A 43 -16.02 -2.28 -11.02
N LEU A 44 -15.99 -3.43 -10.31
CA LEU A 44 -16.89 -4.56 -10.55
C LEU A 44 -18.26 -4.40 -9.86
N HIS A 45 -18.40 -3.47 -8.91
CA HIS A 45 -19.65 -3.24 -8.20
C HIS A 45 -20.65 -2.49 -9.10
N PRO A 46 -21.83 -3.06 -9.46
CA PRO A 46 -22.69 -2.50 -10.50
C PRO A 46 -23.14 -1.05 -10.26
N ALA A 47 -23.56 -0.73 -9.03
CA ALA A 47 -23.98 0.63 -8.69
C ALA A 47 -22.81 1.62 -8.67
N TRP A 48 -21.59 1.15 -8.40
CA TRP A 48 -20.40 2.01 -8.41
C TRP A 48 -19.93 2.25 -9.84
N LEU A 49 -19.90 1.20 -10.66
CA LEU A 49 -19.59 1.29 -12.08
C LEU A 49 -20.52 2.28 -12.80
N SER A 50 -21.82 2.27 -12.47
CA SER A 50 -22.79 3.26 -12.96
C SER A 50 -22.45 4.69 -12.52
N GLN A 51 -21.96 4.89 -11.29
CA GLN A 51 -21.50 6.21 -10.84
C GLN A 51 -20.19 6.63 -11.53
N LEU A 52 -19.26 5.69 -11.75
CA LEU A 52 -18.02 5.93 -12.48
C LEU A 52 -18.30 6.35 -13.92
N SER A 53 -19.23 5.70 -14.63
CA SER A 53 -19.55 6.06 -16.03
C SER A 53 -20.13 7.48 -16.15
N LEU A 54 -20.85 7.95 -15.13
CA LEU A 54 -21.35 9.31 -15.04
C LEU A 54 -20.27 10.31 -14.62
N ALA A 55 -19.43 9.95 -13.66
CA ALA A 55 -18.44 10.84 -13.05
C ALA A 55 -17.14 10.94 -13.84
N LEU A 56 -16.84 9.96 -14.70
CA LEU A 56 -15.60 9.88 -15.45
C LEU A 56 -15.84 10.08 -16.96
N GLU A 57 -14.81 10.58 -17.63
CA GLU A 57 -14.72 10.62 -19.08
C GLU A 57 -13.36 10.08 -19.53
N GLU A 58 -13.36 9.24 -20.56
CA GLU A 58 -12.13 8.67 -21.10
C GLU A 58 -11.26 9.79 -21.69
N VAL A 59 -9.95 9.66 -21.50
CA VAL A 59 -8.95 10.45 -22.20
C VAL A 59 -8.55 9.69 -23.47
N ASP A 60 -9.01 10.19 -24.62
CA ASP A 60 -8.89 9.55 -25.93
C ASP A 60 -7.55 8.86 -26.19
N GLY A 61 -7.61 7.56 -26.50
CA GLY A 61 -6.44 6.77 -26.91
C GLY A 61 -5.43 6.53 -25.78
N THR A 62 -5.85 6.63 -24.52
CA THR A 62 -5.00 6.31 -23.36
C THR A 62 -5.49 5.10 -22.55
N GLY A 63 -6.79 4.75 -22.59
CA GLY A 63 -7.38 3.77 -21.69
C GLY A 63 -7.41 4.23 -20.23
N LEU A 64 -7.37 5.54 -20.01
CA LEU A 64 -7.41 6.19 -18.71
C LEU A 64 -8.53 7.23 -18.71
N TYR A 65 -8.97 7.63 -17.52
CA TYR A 65 -10.13 8.47 -17.34
C TYR A 65 -9.80 9.73 -16.55
N LYS A 66 -10.53 10.82 -16.78
CA LYS A 66 -10.50 12.02 -15.92
C LYS A 66 -11.87 12.21 -15.27
N ALA A 67 -11.88 12.81 -14.07
CA ALA A 67 -13.13 13.16 -13.41
C ALA A 67 -13.78 14.36 -14.12
N ARG A 68 -15.07 14.24 -14.44
CA ARG A 68 -15.85 15.34 -15.02
C ARG A 68 -15.95 16.49 -14.02
N GLY A 69 -15.69 17.70 -14.49
CA GLY A 69 -15.74 18.90 -13.64
C GLY A 69 -14.53 19.07 -12.71
N ALA A 70 -13.51 18.23 -12.82
CA ALA A 70 -12.23 18.49 -12.19
C ALA A 70 -11.34 19.34 -13.10
N ASP A 71 -10.76 20.40 -12.53
CA ASP A 71 -9.78 21.26 -13.22
C ASP A 71 -8.36 20.66 -13.22
N GLU A 72 -8.13 19.63 -12.40
CA GLU A 72 -6.81 19.04 -12.16
C GLU A 72 -6.53 17.86 -13.08
N ASN A 73 -5.27 17.72 -13.51
CA ASN A 73 -4.80 16.61 -14.35
C ASN A 73 -4.42 15.37 -13.54
N VAL A 74 -5.36 14.85 -12.74
CA VAL A 74 -5.25 13.53 -12.11
C VAL A 74 -6.13 12.55 -12.88
N LEU A 75 -5.54 11.44 -13.32
CA LEU A 75 -6.24 10.42 -14.09
C LEU A 75 -6.62 9.21 -13.24
N PHE A 76 -7.50 8.38 -13.78
CA PHE A 76 -7.96 7.13 -13.20
C PHE A 76 -7.66 5.97 -14.15
N LEU A 77 -7.19 4.85 -13.57
CA LEU A 77 -7.14 3.53 -14.19
C LEU A 77 -8.27 2.69 -13.59
N VAL A 78 -8.98 1.95 -14.44
CA VAL A 78 -10.11 1.10 -14.00
C VAL A 78 -9.57 -0.09 -13.22
N GLU A 79 -9.98 -0.17 -11.96
CA GLU A 79 -9.40 -1.07 -10.97
C GLU A 79 -10.47 -1.63 -10.01
N ALA A 80 -10.26 -2.88 -9.59
CA ALA A 80 -11.03 -3.52 -8.54
C ALA A 80 -10.19 -4.55 -7.76
N GLU A 81 -10.56 -4.79 -6.51
CA GLU A 81 -10.07 -5.90 -5.69
C GLU A 81 -11.17 -6.96 -5.52
N VAL A 82 -10.83 -8.24 -5.61
CA VAL A 82 -11.74 -9.36 -5.32
C VAL A 82 -11.14 -10.30 -4.28
N GLU A 83 -11.98 -10.88 -3.43
CA GLU A 83 -11.60 -11.96 -2.54
C GLU A 83 -11.97 -13.32 -3.14
N THR A 84 -11.00 -14.22 -3.32
CA THR A 84 -11.30 -15.63 -3.60
C THR A 84 -11.47 -16.41 -2.30
N VAL A 85 -12.43 -17.34 -2.29
CA VAL A 85 -12.60 -18.35 -1.26
C VAL A 85 -12.56 -19.71 -1.92
N HIS A 86 -11.51 -20.48 -1.63
CA HIS A 86 -11.30 -21.79 -2.23
C HIS A 86 -10.72 -22.78 -1.23
N LEU A 87 -10.83 -24.07 -1.55
CA LEU A 87 -10.18 -25.13 -0.78
C LEU A 87 -8.81 -25.45 -1.37
N TYR A 88 -7.81 -25.50 -0.52
CA TYR A 88 -6.47 -25.99 -0.84
C TYR A 88 -6.01 -26.91 0.28
N GLU A 89 -5.66 -28.16 -0.07
CA GLU A 89 -5.25 -29.22 0.87
C GLU A 89 -6.19 -29.38 2.09
N GLY A 90 -7.50 -29.36 1.83
CA GLY A 90 -8.52 -29.51 2.87
C GLY A 90 -8.70 -28.30 3.80
N ARG A 91 -8.05 -27.17 3.50
CA ARG A 91 -8.19 -25.91 4.25
C ARG A 91 -8.80 -24.82 3.38
N VAL A 92 -9.66 -24.01 3.97
CA VAL A 92 -10.22 -22.83 3.30
C VAL A 92 -9.15 -21.75 3.23
N LYS A 93 -8.87 -21.29 2.01
CA LYS A 93 -7.99 -20.16 1.72
C LYS A 93 -8.84 -18.97 1.30
N ARG A 94 -8.37 -17.79 1.71
CA ARG A 94 -9.01 -16.50 1.47
C ARG A 94 -7.91 -15.55 1.03
N ILE A 95 -7.94 -15.14 -0.23
CA ILE A 95 -6.85 -14.39 -0.85
C ILE A 95 -7.46 -13.27 -1.69
N HIS A 96 -6.92 -12.07 -1.54
CA HIS A 96 -7.29 -10.92 -2.33
C HIS A 96 -6.43 -10.78 -3.59
N HIS A 97 -7.05 -10.26 -4.64
CA HIS A 97 -6.43 -10.04 -5.94
C HIS A 97 -6.88 -8.70 -6.51
N VAL A 98 -5.92 -7.88 -6.93
CA VAL A 98 -6.18 -6.63 -7.65
C VAL A 98 -6.24 -6.90 -9.15
N ILE A 99 -7.16 -6.23 -9.83
CA ILE A 99 -7.43 -6.37 -11.26
C ILE A 99 -7.36 -4.98 -11.89
N PHE A 100 -6.49 -4.81 -12.87
CA PHE A 100 -6.44 -3.62 -13.73
C PHE A 100 -7.12 -3.91 -15.05
N MET A 101 -8.07 -3.07 -15.42
CA MET A 101 -8.90 -3.21 -16.61
C MET A 101 -8.64 -2.05 -17.58
N PRO A 102 -8.63 -2.32 -18.90
CA PRO A 102 -8.32 -1.29 -19.90
C PRO A 102 -9.45 -0.27 -20.08
N SER A 103 -10.68 -0.58 -19.65
CA SER A 103 -11.83 0.31 -19.77
C SER A 103 -12.99 -0.08 -18.82
N LEU A 104 -13.96 0.83 -18.65
CA LEU A 104 -15.17 0.58 -17.85
C LEU A 104 -16.06 -0.49 -18.50
N GLU A 105 -16.05 -0.60 -19.83
CA GLU A 105 -16.77 -1.64 -20.56
C GLU A 105 -16.20 -3.04 -20.25
N VAL A 106 -14.88 -3.16 -20.09
CA VAL A 106 -14.27 -4.43 -19.66
C VAL A 106 -14.62 -4.73 -18.21
N ALA A 107 -14.71 -3.71 -17.34
CA ALA A 107 -15.17 -3.91 -15.97
C ALA A 107 -16.63 -4.43 -15.91
N GLU A 108 -17.51 -3.92 -16.77
CA GLU A 108 -18.89 -4.41 -16.91
C GLU A 108 -18.93 -5.89 -17.33
N GLN A 109 -18.20 -6.24 -18.39
CA GLN A 109 -18.13 -7.61 -18.89
C GLN A 109 -17.53 -8.58 -17.86
N LEU A 110 -16.51 -8.14 -17.11
CA LEU A 110 -15.93 -8.93 -16.01
C LEU A 110 -16.91 -9.09 -14.86
N GLY A 111 -17.67 -8.04 -14.51
CA GLY A 111 -18.73 -8.12 -13.52
C GLY A 111 -19.77 -9.19 -13.90
N GLU A 112 -20.25 -9.17 -15.13
CA GLU A 112 -21.15 -10.20 -15.64
C GLU A 112 -20.54 -11.60 -15.56
N ALA A 113 -19.29 -11.76 -16.01
CA ALA A 113 -18.60 -13.05 -15.99
C ALA A 113 -18.41 -13.60 -14.57
N LEU A 114 -18.07 -12.74 -13.60
CA LEU A 114 -17.76 -13.12 -12.22
C LEU A 114 -18.99 -13.28 -11.33
N SER A 115 -20.14 -12.71 -11.70
CA SER A 115 -21.41 -12.80 -10.96
C SER A 115 -21.87 -14.23 -10.67
N ARG A 116 -21.42 -15.21 -11.48
CA ARG A 116 -21.72 -16.63 -11.26
C ARG A 116 -21.02 -17.23 -10.03
N TYR A 117 -19.97 -16.59 -9.53
CA TYR A 117 -19.15 -17.10 -8.41
C TYR A 117 -19.44 -16.39 -7.08
N GLY A 118 -20.21 -15.30 -7.08
CA GLY A 118 -20.53 -14.54 -5.88
C GLY A 118 -21.36 -13.30 -6.17
N ASP A 119 -21.86 -12.69 -5.10
CA ASP A 119 -22.66 -11.47 -5.16
C ASP A 119 -21.76 -10.23 -5.26
N LEU A 120 -21.87 -9.51 -6.37
CA LEU A 120 -21.09 -8.29 -6.64
C LEU A 120 -21.74 -7.00 -6.12
N GLU A 121 -23.00 -7.05 -5.68
CA GLU A 121 -23.76 -5.88 -5.23
C GLU A 121 -23.64 -5.63 -3.72
N ARG A 122 -23.12 -6.61 -2.97
CA ARG A 122 -23.10 -6.57 -1.51
C ARG A 122 -21.97 -5.71 -0.93
N ASP A 123 -20.83 -5.71 -1.57
CA ASP A 123 -19.60 -5.08 -1.09
C ASP A 123 -18.74 -4.69 -2.30
N GLY A 124 -18.09 -3.53 -2.23
CA GLY A 124 -17.18 -3.07 -3.28
C GLY A 124 -16.02 -4.05 -3.55
N ARG A 125 -15.62 -4.82 -2.54
CA ARG A 125 -14.77 -6.01 -2.70
C ARG A 125 -15.61 -7.29 -2.63
N PRO A 126 -16.03 -7.85 -3.77
CA PRO A 126 -16.85 -9.05 -3.78
C PRO A 126 -16.05 -10.27 -3.29
N THR A 127 -16.76 -11.15 -2.58
CA THR A 127 -16.25 -12.46 -2.18
C THR A 127 -16.74 -13.52 -3.16
N LEU A 128 -15.81 -14.15 -3.86
CA LEU A 128 -16.06 -15.10 -4.94
C LEU A 128 -15.65 -16.51 -4.53
N THR A 129 -16.55 -17.48 -4.69
CA THR A 129 -16.25 -18.90 -4.49
C THR A 129 -15.68 -19.46 -5.79
N ILE A 130 -14.39 -19.19 -6.02
CA ILE A 130 -13.65 -19.52 -7.24
C ILE A 130 -12.19 -19.79 -6.87
N LYS A 131 -11.51 -20.66 -7.63
CA LYS A 131 -10.06 -20.81 -7.51
C LYS A 131 -9.34 -19.59 -8.09
N PRO A 132 -8.17 -19.18 -7.55
CA PRO A 132 -7.39 -18.09 -8.14
C PRO A 132 -6.93 -18.38 -9.57
N SER A 133 -6.62 -19.63 -9.92
CA SER A 133 -6.30 -20.02 -11.30
C SER A 133 -7.46 -19.76 -12.27
N GLU A 134 -8.66 -20.21 -11.91
CA GLU A 134 -9.90 -20.01 -12.67
C GLU A 134 -10.31 -18.52 -12.72
N LEU A 135 -10.03 -17.74 -11.67
CA LEU A 135 -10.19 -16.29 -11.67
C LEU A 135 -9.33 -15.65 -12.77
N VAL A 136 -8.04 -15.99 -12.82
CA VAL A 136 -7.12 -15.48 -13.83
C VAL A 136 -7.57 -15.87 -15.24
N GLU A 137 -7.98 -17.13 -15.43
CA GLU A 137 -8.50 -17.61 -16.71
C GLU A 137 -9.76 -16.85 -17.13
N THR A 138 -10.72 -16.66 -16.22
CA THR A 138 -11.95 -15.91 -16.48
C THR A 138 -11.64 -14.46 -16.88
N ILE A 139 -10.74 -13.80 -16.15
CA ILE A 139 -10.36 -12.40 -16.41
C ILE A 139 -9.76 -12.26 -17.82
N LEU A 140 -8.79 -13.12 -18.14
CA LEU A 140 -8.06 -13.05 -19.41
C LEU A 140 -8.89 -13.58 -20.59
N GLY A 141 -9.93 -14.37 -20.33
CA GLY A 141 -10.90 -14.80 -21.32
C GLY A 141 -11.85 -13.68 -21.76
N VAL A 142 -12.12 -12.71 -20.88
CA VAL A 142 -12.88 -11.49 -21.23
C VAL A 142 -11.99 -10.50 -21.98
N ASP A 143 -10.81 -10.19 -21.43
CA ASP A 143 -9.84 -9.32 -22.09
C ASP A 143 -8.40 -9.68 -21.68
N ASP A 144 -7.56 -10.03 -22.65
CA ASP A 144 -6.18 -10.47 -22.42
C ASP A 144 -5.22 -9.32 -22.04
N ARG A 145 -5.68 -8.08 -22.13
CA ARG A 145 -4.95 -6.88 -21.73
C ARG A 145 -5.03 -6.64 -20.23
N CYS A 146 -6.02 -7.22 -19.54
CA CYS A 146 -6.16 -7.16 -18.10
C CYS A 146 -4.87 -7.63 -17.39
N LEU A 147 -4.57 -7.00 -16.26
CA LEU A 147 -3.52 -7.43 -15.36
C LEU A 147 -4.13 -7.82 -14.02
N VAL A 148 -3.74 -8.97 -13.49
CA VAL A 148 -4.16 -9.47 -12.19
C VAL A 148 -2.94 -9.84 -11.37
N PHE A 149 -2.95 -9.49 -10.10
CA PHE A 149 -1.88 -9.79 -9.16
C PHE A 149 -2.42 -9.94 -7.73
N PRO A 150 -1.76 -10.71 -6.86
CA PRO A 150 -2.14 -10.80 -5.46
C PRO A 150 -1.96 -9.46 -4.74
N ALA A 151 -2.98 -9.06 -3.99
CA ALA A 151 -2.97 -7.85 -3.16
C ALA A 151 -2.13 -8.06 -1.90
N HIS A 152 -1.55 -6.96 -1.38
CA HIS A 152 -0.88 -6.83 -0.08
C HIS A 152 -0.28 -8.14 0.47
N ALA A 153 0.69 -8.72 -0.22
CA ALA A 153 1.03 -10.14 -0.23
C ALA A 153 1.28 -10.81 1.13
N TRP A 154 1.69 -10.02 2.13
CA TRP A 154 2.18 -10.48 3.41
C TRP A 154 1.26 -10.16 4.59
N THR A 155 0.15 -9.43 4.38
CA THR A 155 -0.77 -9.16 5.49
C THR A 155 -1.27 -10.50 6.07
N PRO A 156 -1.30 -10.69 7.41
CA PRO A 156 -1.48 -12.03 7.99
C PRO A 156 -2.78 -12.73 7.56
N TRP A 157 -3.80 -11.94 7.22
CA TRP A 157 -5.08 -12.39 6.68
C TRP A 157 -5.25 -11.92 5.25
N ARG A 158 -6.08 -12.67 4.50
CA ARG A 158 -6.54 -12.33 3.14
C ARG A 158 -5.45 -12.15 2.09
N SER A 159 -4.23 -12.56 2.37
CA SER A 159 -3.08 -12.36 1.49
C SER A 159 -2.48 -13.68 1.07
N ILE A 160 -1.81 -13.69 -0.09
CA ILE A 160 -1.26 -14.92 -0.67
C ILE A 160 -0.24 -15.60 0.25
N PHE A 161 0.63 -14.86 0.93
CA PHE A 161 1.60 -15.42 1.88
C PHE A 161 1.20 -15.20 3.34
N GLY A 162 -0.03 -14.75 3.60
CA GLY A 162 -0.53 -14.48 4.93
C GLY A 162 -0.48 -15.72 5.84
N SER A 163 -0.01 -15.56 7.07
CA SER A 163 0.22 -16.66 8.01
C SER A 163 -1.05 -17.43 8.41
N PHE A 164 -2.25 -16.85 8.22
CA PHE A 164 -3.52 -17.48 8.61
C PHE A 164 -4.34 -18.02 7.44
N SER A 165 -4.27 -17.40 6.25
CA SER A 165 -5.16 -17.72 5.12
C SER A 165 -4.46 -17.94 3.78
N GLY A 166 -3.13 -17.80 3.73
CA GLY A 166 -2.32 -17.90 2.52
C GLY A 166 -1.76 -19.30 2.23
N VAL A 167 -0.88 -19.36 1.23
CA VAL A 167 -0.10 -20.51 0.73
C VAL A 167 1.41 -20.19 0.81
N ASP A 168 2.28 -21.12 0.42
CA ASP A 168 3.74 -20.99 0.54
C ASP A 168 4.43 -20.62 -0.80
N SER A 169 3.70 -20.67 -1.92
CA SER A 169 4.20 -20.31 -3.25
C SER A 169 3.12 -19.73 -4.18
N ILE A 170 3.54 -19.08 -5.26
CA ILE A 170 2.62 -18.51 -6.27
C ILE A 170 1.92 -19.65 -7.03
N GLU A 171 2.64 -20.74 -7.29
CA GLU A 171 2.16 -21.94 -7.96
C GLU A 171 1.06 -22.65 -7.16
N GLU A 172 1.13 -22.66 -5.83
CA GLU A 172 0.05 -23.22 -4.98
C GLU A 172 -1.24 -22.42 -5.08
N CYS A 173 -1.16 -21.10 -5.32
CA CYS A 173 -2.32 -20.23 -5.45
C CYS A 173 -2.91 -20.28 -6.86
N TYR A 174 -2.07 -20.09 -7.87
CA TYR A 174 -2.48 -19.83 -9.25
C TYR A 174 -2.28 -21.01 -10.20
N GLU A 175 -1.77 -22.14 -9.71
CA GLU A 175 -1.59 -23.37 -10.49
C GLU A 175 -0.86 -23.08 -11.83
N ASP A 176 -1.39 -23.53 -12.96
CA ASP A 176 -0.82 -23.31 -14.29
C ASP A 176 -0.93 -21.85 -14.79
N MET A 177 -1.79 -21.04 -14.15
CA MET A 177 -1.91 -19.60 -14.39
C MET A 177 -0.87 -18.76 -13.66
N ALA A 178 0.00 -19.35 -12.83
CA ALA A 178 1.13 -18.66 -12.21
C ALA A 178 2.03 -17.92 -13.22
N LYS A 179 2.15 -18.46 -14.46
CA LYS A 179 2.89 -17.82 -15.57
C LYS A 179 2.27 -16.52 -16.11
N ARG A 180 1.02 -16.23 -15.74
CA ARG A 180 0.28 -15.02 -16.13
C ARG A 180 0.33 -13.94 -15.05
N ILE A 181 0.94 -14.23 -13.90
CA ILE A 181 1.18 -13.27 -12.83
C ILE A 181 2.54 -12.62 -13.03
N TYR A 182 2.56 -11.30 -13.20
CA TYR A 182 3.78 -10.52 -13.46
C TYR A 182 4.20 -9.66 -12.27
N ALA A 183 3.30 -9.45 -11.32
CA ALA A 183 3.50 -8.53 -10.21
C ALA A 183 3.02 -9.10 -8.88
N LEU A 184 3.50 -8.49 -7.80
CA LEU A 184 3.12 -8.76 -6.42
C LEU A 184 2.98 -7.41 -5.72
N GLU A 185 1.87 -7.15 -5.06
CA GLU A 185 1.75 -5.96 -4.23
C GLU A 185 2.40 -6.22 -2.86
N THR A 186 3.35 -5.39 -2.46
CA THR A 186 4.02 -5.48 -1.15
C THR A 186 3.03 -5.29 -0.02
N GLY A 187 2.20 -4.25 -0.15
CA GLY A 187 1.30 -3.73 0.88
C GLY A 187 2.04 -3.25 2.13
N LEU A 188 1.30 -2.59 3.00
CA LEU A 188 1.79 -1.88 4.20
C LEU A 188 2.55 -2.74 5.23
N SER A 189 2.56 -4.05 5.05
CA SER A 189 3.16 -5.02 5.96
C SER A 189 4.52 -5.52 5.48
N SER A 190 4.93 -5.21 4.24
CA SER A 190 6.22 -5.61 3.70
C SER A 190 6.83 -4.51 2.82
N ASP A 191 8.13 -4.60 2.58
CA ASP A 191 8.82 -3.75 1.61
C ASP A 191 9.63 -4.62 0.61
N PRO A 192 10.25 -4.03 -0.41
CA PRO A 192 11.09 -4.77 -1.34
C PRO A 192 12.23 -5.54 -0.67
N ALA A 193 12.84 -5.02 0.40
CA ALA A 193 13.92 -5.70 1.09
C ALA A 193 13.45 -6.98 1.79
N MET A 194 12.23 -6.99 2.37
CA MET A 194 11.61 -8.21 2.90
C MET A 194 11.33 -9.23 1.79
N ASN A 195 10.81 -8.79 0.65
CA ASN A 195 10.48 -9.66 -0.48
C ASN A 195 11.74 -10.26 -1.15
N TRP A 196 12.85 -9.52 -1.24
CA TRP A 196 14.12 -10.02 -1.80
C TRP A 196 14.73 -11.19 -1.02
N ARG A 197 14.26 -11.44 0.21
CA ARG A 197 14.68 -12.58 1.01
C ARG A 197 14.17 -13.93 0.47
N VAL A 198 13.22 -13.90 -0.46
CA VAL A 198 12.54 -15.07 -1.01
C VAL A 198 12.84 -15.14 -2.51
N SER A 199 13.86 -15.89 -2.92
CA SER A 199 14.40 -15.85 -4.30
C SER A 199 13.39 -16.15 -5.40
N ARG A 200 12.39 -16.99 -5.12
CA ARG A 200 11.28 -17.28 -6.05
C ARG A 200 10.43 -16.06 -6.40
N LEU A 201 10.53 -14.98 -5.62
CA LEU A 201 9.81 -13.73 -5.87
C LEU A 201 10.56 -12.75 -6.79
N ASP A 202 11.84 -12.98 -7.07
CA ASP A 202 12.68 -12.09 -7.89
C ASP A 202 12.15 -11.86 -9.30
N ARG A 203 11.33 -12.80 -9.81
CA ARG A 203 10.73 -12.71 -11.15
C ARG A 203 9.54 -11.75 -11.23
N PHE A 204 8.98 -11.31 -10.10
CA PHE A 204 7.83 -10.43 -10.07
C PHE A 204 8.24 -8.98 -9.91
N THR A 205 7.50 -8.10 -10.57
CA THR A 205 7.58 -6.68 -10.30
C THR A 205 6.85 -6.38 -9.01
N LEU A 206 7.55 -5.79 -8.05
CA LEU A 206 6.95 -5.37 -6.80
C LEU A 206 6.20 -4.05 -7.02
N LEU A 207 4.93 -4.04 -6.66
CA LEU A 207 4.07 -2.86 -6.68
C LEU A 207 3.73 -2.48 -5.25
N SER A 208 3.45 -1.20 -5.03
CA SER A 208 3.10 -0.66 -3.72
C SER A 208 2.01 0.37 -3.87
N PHE A 209 0.91 0.19 -3.13
CA PHE A 209 -0.31 0.97 -3.20
C PHE A 209 -0.93 1.07 -1.81
N SER A 210 -1.78 2.07 -1.61
CA SER A 210 -2.18 2.45 -0.26
C SER A 210 -3.25 1.57 0.36
N ASP A 211 -4.02 0.80 -0.42
CA ASP A 211 -5.26 0.15 0.02
C ASP A 211 -6.15 1.17 0.76
N SER A 212 -6.42 2.30 0.09
CA SER A 212 -7.06 3.43 0.76
C SER A 212 -8.55 3.23 0.90
N HIS A 213 -9.02 3.39 2.13
CA HIS A 213 -10.44 3.43 2.50
C HIS A 213 -10.91 4.88 2.84
N SER A 214 -10.07 5.89 2.62
CA SER A 214 -10.46 7.30 2.80
C SER A 214 -9.55 8.22 2.01
N PRO A 215 -10.04 9.37 1.51
CA PRO A 215 -9.24 10.19 0.60
C PRO A 215 -8.17 11.02 1.33
N TRP A 216 -8.15 10.98 2.67
CA TRP A 216 -7.27 11.81 3.47
C TRP A 216 -5.79 11.56 3.17
N PRO A 217 -4.92 12.58 3.19
CA PRO A 217 -3.51 12.44 2.76
C PRO A 217 -2.68 11.46 3.60
N TRP A 218 -3.06 11.19 4.85
CA TRP A 218 -2.39 10.17 5.68
C TRP A 218 -2.84 8.72 5.38
N ARG A 219 -3.73 8.53 4.40
CA ARG A 219 -4.17 7.24 3.87
C ARG A 219 -3.87 7.16 2.38
N LEU A 220 -4.48 8.04 1.57
CA LEU A 220 -4.27 8.10 0.13
C LEU A 220 -2.80 8.35 -0.19
N GLY A 221 -2.21 7.52 -1.06
CA GLY A 221 -0.80 7.62 -1.47
C GLY A 221 0.21 7.46 -0.34
N ARG A 222 -0.16 6.86 0.81
CA ARG A 222 0.84 6.49 1.83
C ARG A 222 1.87 5.51 1.27
N GLU A 223 1.44 4.71 0.31
CA GLU A 223 2.25 3.88 -0.57
C GLU A 223 1.84 4.18 -2.01
N CYS A 224 2.80 4.16 -2.93
CA CYS A 224 2.52 4.34 -4.36
C CYS A 224 3.63 3.78 -5.24
N THR A 225 3.28 3.46 -6.48
CA THR A 225 4.22 3.03 -7.50
C THR A 225 4.57 4.19 -8.42
N ILE A 226 5.86 4.37 -8.66
CA ILE A 226 6.44 5.40 -9.51
C ILE A 226 6.76 4.77 -10.87
N PHE A 227 6.15 5.34 -11.91
CA PHE A 227 6.40 4.96 -13.29
C PHE A 227 7.23 6.02 -14.00
N ASN A 228 8.13 5.58 -14.90
CA ASN A 228 8.81 6.45 -15.84
C ASN A 228 8.39 6.09 -17.28
N LEU A 229 7.41 6.82 -17.80
CA LEU A 229 6.70 6.50 -19.05
C LEU A 229 7.05 7.49 -20.15
N SER A 230 6.92 7.12 -21.42
CA SER A 230 6.93 8.08 -22.53
C SER A 230 5.58 8.81 -22.63
N LYS A 231 4.49 8.08 -22.44
CA LYS A 231 3.11 8.55 -22.47
C LYS A 231 2.31 7.86 -21.36
N LEU A 232 1.66 8.65 -20.51
CA LEU A 232 0.72 8.13 -19.53
C LEU A 232 -0.48 7.48 -20.23
N SER A 233 -0.50 6.14 -20.25
CA SER A 233 -1.54 5.31 -20.87
C SER A 233 -1.55 3.94 -20.22
N TYR A 234 -2.71 3.26 -20.25
CA TYR A 234 -2.87 1.90 -19.74
C TYR A 234 -1.81 0.95 -20.30
N LYS A 235 -1.61 0.98 -21.63
CA LYS A 235 -0.63 0.11 -22.31
C LYS A 235 0.79 0.30 -21.78
N GLU A 236 1.25 1.54 -21.63
CA GLU A 236 2.60 1.81 -21.13
C GLU A 236 2.75 1.46 -19.65
N LEU A 237 1.70 1.61 -18.84
CA LEU A 237 1.68 1.17 -17.44
C LEU A 237 1.86 -0.34 -17.35
N ILE A 238 1.04 -1.12 -18.06
CA ILE A 238 1.13 -2.59 -18.04
C ILE A 238 2.49 -3.07 -18.55
N GLU A 239 3.03 -2.44 -19.60
CA GLU A 239 4.38 -2.77 -20.10
C GLU A 239 5.49 -2.45 -19.09
N ALA A 240 5.40 -1.31 -18.39
CA ALA A 240 6.34 -0.97 -17.34
C ALA A 240 6.29 -1.98 -16.18
N ILE A 241 5.11 -2.45 -15.80
CA ILE A 241 4.94 -3.51 -14.80
C ILE A 241 5.56 -4.81 -15.30
N ARG A 242 5.23 -5.27 -16.51
CA ARG A 242 5.75 -6.53 -17.07
C ARG A 242 7.27 -6.55 -17.24
N THR A 243 7.88 -5.38 -17.47
CA THR A 243 9.33 -5.24 -17.66
C THR A 243 10.09 -4.81 -16.40
N GLY A 244 9.40 -4.64 -15.26
CA GLY A 244 10.01 -4.25 -13.98
C GLY A 244 10.59 -2.82 -13.96
N LYS A 245 10.11 -1.94 -14.84
CA LYS A 245 10.58 -0.54 -14.96
C LYS A 245 9.80 0.41 -14.07
N VAL A 246 9.72 0.08 -12.79
CA VAL A 246 9.03 0.86 -11.77
C VAL A 246 9.91 1.09 -10.54
N ALA A 247 9.50 2.00 -9.68
CA ALA A 247 10.04 2.16 -8.33
C ALA A 247 8.86 2.32 -7.36
N THR A 248 9.07 2.15 -6.06
CA THR A 248 7.98 2.27 -5.07
C THR A 248 8.29 3.28 -3.97
N LEU A 249 7.24 3.93 -3.48
CA LEU A 249 7.22 4.61 -2.18
C LEU A 249 6.55 3.67 -1.18
N GLU A 250 7.28 3.29 -0.15
CA GLU A 250 6.83 2.30 0.84
C GLU A 250 6.70 2.97 2.21
N VAL A 251 5.70 2.57 2.99
CA VAL A 251 5.75 2.85 4.43
C VAL A 251 6.74 1.85 5.06
N PRO A 252 7.54 2.25 6.07
CA PRO A 252 8.32 1.27 6.82
C PRO A 252 7.41 0.18 7.41
N PRO A 253 7.59 -1.10 7.03
CA PRO A 253 6.68 -2.19 7.45
C PRO A 253 6.69 -2.39 8.97
N GLU A 254 7.76 -1.96 9.65
CA GLU A 254 7.88 -1.95 11.11
C GLU A 254 6.78 -1.11 11.78
N TYR A 255 6.19 -0.14 11.07
CA TYR A 255 5.05 0.64 11.57
C TYR A 255 3.77 -0.21 11.66
N GLY A 256 3.68 -1.31 10.90
CA GLY A 256 2.53 -2.19 10.83
C GLY A 256 2.20 -2.87 12.17
N LYS A 257 0.91 -3.05 12.45
CA LYS A 257 0.38 -3.63 13.71
C LYS A 257 0.84 -5.05 14.04
N TYR A 258 1.28 -5.78 13.02
CA TYR A 258 1.60 -7.20 13.12
C TYR A 258 2.98 -7.48 12.52
N HIS A 259 3.88 -6.50 12.51
CA HIS A 259 5.20 -6.68 11.92
C HIS A 259 6.00 -7.75 12.69
N TYR A 260 6.16 -7.57 14.00
CA TYR A 260 6.85 -8.52 14.88
C TYR A 260 5.86 -9.36 15.70
N SER A 261 6.35 -10.50 16.20
CA SER A 261 5.60 -11.35 17.10
C SER A 261 5.38 -10.68 18.46
N GLY A 262 4.27 -11.01 19.11
CA GLY A 262 4.02 -10.57 20.48
C GLY A 262 2.70 -11.03 21.07
N HIS A 263 2.41 -10.55 22.28
CA HIS A 263 1.20 -10.85 23.04
C HIS A 263 0.81 -9.60 23.84
N ARG A 264 -0.05 -8.76 23.24
CA ARG A 264 -0.40 -7.42 23.75
C ARG A 264 -1.05 -7.49 25.11
N GLU A 265 -1.85 -8.52 25.39
CA GLU A 265 -2.54 -8.69 26.68
C GLU A 265 -1.56 -8.78 27.85
N CYS A 266 -0.34 -9.29 27.61
CA CYS A 266 0.71 -9.39 28.62
C CYS A 266 1.83 -8.35 28.44
N GLY A 267 1.72 -7.44 27.46
CA GLY A 267 2.78 -6.48 27.13
C GLY A 267 4.10 -7.12 26.69
N VAL A 268 4.05 -8.35 26.13
CA VAL A 268 5.24 -9.04 25.64
C VAL A 268 5.39 -8.75 24.15
N GLY A 269 6.41 -7.98 23.79
CA GLY A 269 6.70 -7.58 22.42
C GLY A 269 7.17 -6.14 22.32
N PRO A 270 7.65 -5.71 21.15
CA PRO A 270 7.81 -6.51 19.92
C PRO A 270 8.98 -7.50 20.02
N LEU A 271 8.81 -8.72 19.46
CA LEU A 271 9.84 -9.76 19.40
C LEU A 271 10.21 -10.05 17.94
N SER A 272 11.49 -9.92 17.60
CA SER A 272 12.02 -10.36 16.31
C SER A 272 11.86 -11.88 16.12
N PRO A 273 11.97 -12.42 14.89
CA PRO A 273 11.86 -13.86 14.67
C PRO A 273 12.82 -14.70 15.53
N ALA A 274 14.07 -14.24 15.67
CA ALA A 274 15.06 -14.89 16.51
C ALA A 274 14.70 -14.89 18.01
N GLU A 275 14.04 -13.84 18.50
CA GLU A 275 13.57 -13.75 19.89
C GLU A 275 12.32 -14.59 20.13
N ALA A 276 11.34 -14.54 19.22
CA ALA A 276 10.12 -15.32 19.29
C ALA A 276 10.40 -16.83 19.23
N SER A 277 11.33 -17.24 18.36
CA SER A 277 11.77 -18.64 18.24
C SER A 277 12.40 -19.16 19.53
N LYS A 278 13.25 -18.38 20.22
CA LYS A 278 13.81 -18.75 21.54
C LYS A 278 12.74 -19.00 22.62
N LEU A 279 11.57 -18.39 22.46
CA LEU A 279 10.43 -18.58 23.34
C LEU A 279 9.48 -19.68 22.87
N ASN A 280 9.84 -20.45 21.83
CA ASN A 280 8.99 -21.44 21.17
C ASN A 280 7.62 -20.86 20.78
N TYR A 281 7.59 -19.58 20.39
CA TYR A 281 6.37 -18.85 20.07
C TYR A 281 5.31 -18.87 21.19
N ARG A 282 5.74 -18.93 22.47
CA ARG A 282 4.85 -18.86 23.64
C ARG A 282 5.17 -17.67 24.52
N CYS A 283 4.12 -17.01 24.99
CA CYS A 283 4.24 -15.89 25.92
C CYS A 283 4.89 -16.36 27.25
N PRO A 284 5.99 -15.75 27.71
CA PRO A 284 6.66 -16.13 28.95
C PRO A 284 5.84 -15.81 30.21
N VAL A 285 4.79 -14.98 30.09
CA VAL A 285 3.93 -14.58 31.20
C VAL A 285 2.75 -15.56 31.38
N CYS A 286 2.09 -15.95 30.30
CA CYS A 286 0.85 -16.73 30.36
C CYS A 286 0.88 -18.06 29.57
N SER A 287 1.99 -18.38 28.91
CA SER A 287 2.19 -19.59 28.07
C SER A 287 1.26 -19.75 26.86
N LYS A 288 0.33 -18.81 26.63
CA LYS A 288 -0.47 -18.74 25.39
C LYS A 288 0.44 -18.50 24.17
N PRO A 289 0.03 -18.93 22.96
CA PRO A 289 0.76 -18.62 21.73
C PRO A 289 0.96 -17.11 21.54
N LEU A 290 2.13 -16.72 21.04
CA LEU A 290 2.34 -15.37 20.52
C LEU A 290 1.52 -15.19 19.23
N THR A 291 0.96 -13.99 19.02
CA THR A 291 0.50 -13.59 17.70
C THR A 291 1.72 -13.46 16.81
N LYS A 292 1.79 -14.32 15.80
CA LYS A 292 2.91 -14.40 14.86
C LYS A 292 2.98 -13.13 14.01
N GLY A 293 4.19 -12.59 13.87
CA GLY A 293 4.46 -11.42 13.04
C GLY A 293 4.57 -11.73 11.55
N VAL A 294 4.49 -10.68 10.74
CA VAL A 294 4.74 -10.74 9.30
C VAL A 294 6.21 -11.07 9.02
N GLU A 295 7.15 -10.50 9.79
CA GLU A 295 8.57 -10.81 9.64
C GLU A 295 8.87 -12.29 9.91
N ASP A 296 8.17 -12.92 10.87
CA ASP A 296 8.28 -14.38 11.08
C ASP A 296 7.80 -15.18 9.87
N ARG A 297 6.74 -14.72 9.21
CA ARG A 297 6.22 -15.39 8.02
C ARG A 297 7.15 -15.22 6.82
N VAL A 298 7.81 -14.06 6.68
CA VAL A 298 8.88 -13.87 5.71
C VAL A 298 10.06 -14.79 6.03
N GLU A 299 10.49 -14.86 7.29
CA GLU A 299 11.59 -15.72 7.75
C GLU A 299 11.37 -17.20 7.39
N GLU A 300 10.14 -17.70 7.52
CA GLU A 300 9.80 -19.08 7.16
C GLU A 300 9.94 -19.40 5.67
N LEU A 301 9.63 -18.44 4.81
CA LEU A 301 9.68 -18.63 3.36
C LEU A 301 11.01 -18.17 2.75
N ALA A 302 11.81 -17.43 3.50
CA ALA A 302 13.07 -16.87 3.05
C ALA A 302 14.13 -17.95 2.81
N ASP A 303 14.85 -17.79 1.70
CA ASP A 303 16.06 -18.56 1.36
C ASP A 303 17.32 -17.70 1.38
N ARG A 304 17.19 -16.42 1.77
CA ARG A 304 18.27 -15.44 1.87
C ARG A 304 18.23 -14.70 3.21
N PRO A 305 19.39 -14.25 3.72
CA PRO A 305 19.47 -13.56 5.00
C PRO A 305 18.76 -12.20 4.95
N SER A 306 18.36 -11.71 6.12
CA SER A 306 17.87 -10.34 6.28
C SER A 306 18.93 -9.33 5.80
N GLY A 307 18.47 -8.29 5.10
CA GLY A 307 19.34 -7.27 4.49
C GLY A 307 19.98 -7.69 3.16
N PHE A 308 19.67 -8.87 2.62
CA PHE A 308 20.11 -9.24 1.29
C PHE A 308 19.58 -8.26 0.24
N LYS A 309 20.46 -7.84 -0.68
CA LYS A 309 20.13 -6.96 -1.80
C LYS A 309 20.54 -7.64 -3.11
N PRO A 310 19.60 -7.96 -4.01
CA PRO A 310 19.93 -8.49 -5.33
C PRO A 310 20.76 -7.49 -6.14
N GLU A 311 21.60 -7.98 -7.06
CA GLU A 311 22.39 -7.11 -7.96
C GLU A 311 21.49 -6.25 -8.86
N LYS A 312 20.41 -6.87 -9.36
CA LYS A 312 19.35 -6.20 -10.09
C LYS A 312 18.16 -6.04 -9.16
N ASN A 313 18.10 -4.92 -8.47
CA ASN A 313 17.02 -4.64 -7.54
C ASN A 313 16.19 -3.44 -8.00
N MET A 314 14.89 -3.49 -7.73
CA MET A 314 14.01 -2.35 -7.91
C MET A 314 14.40 -1.24 -6.92
N ASN A 315 14.29 0.01 -7.35
CA ASN A 315 14.47 1.14 -6.46
C ASN A 315 13.20 1.35 -5.62
N TYR A 316 13.38 1.65 -4.33
CA TYR A 316 12.29 2.04 -3.46
C TYR A 316 12.75 3.09 -2.46
N VAL A 317 11.81 3.87 -1.93
CA VAL A 317 12.06 4.88 -0.92
C VAL A 317 11.08 4.69 0.22
N LYS A 318 11.59 4.62 1.45
CA LYS A 318 10.74 4.61 2.64
C LYS A 318 10.25 6.02 2.95
N VAL A 319 8.95 6.20 3.03
CA VAL A 319 8.30 7.46 3.38
C VAL A 319 7.26 7.23 4.46
N LEU A 320 7.13 8.20 5.36
CA LEU A 320 6.04 8.24 6.34
C LEU A 320 5.10 9.38 5.95
N PRO A 321 3.78 9.23 6.13
CA PRO A 321 2.84 10.33 5.89
C PRO A 321 3.28 11.60 6.62
N LEU A 322 3.20 12.75 5.96
CA LEU A 322 3.71 14.00 6.53
C LEU A 322 3.06 14.35 7.88
N HIS A 323 1.79 13.99 8.07
CA HIS A 323 1.09 14.12 9.35
C HIS A 323 1.79 13.36 10.49
N GLU A 324 2.31 12.16 10.21
CA GLU A 324 3.05 11.34 11.19
C GLU A 324 4.38 12.01 11.55
N VAL A 325 5.08 12.54 10.54
CA VAL A 325 6.36 13.23 10.74
C VAL A 325 6.18 14.52 11.56
N ILE A 326 5.18 15.35 11.22
CA ILE A 326 4.85 16.56 11.97
C ILE A 326 4.46 16.21 13.40
N SER A 327 3.57 15.21 13.58
CA SER A 327 3.14 14.76 14.90
C SER A 327 4.32 14.36 15.78
N ALA A 328 5.25 13.55 15.25
CA ALA A 328 6.43 13.08 15.96
C ALA A 328 7.44 14.20 16.25
N ALA A 329 7.50 15.25 15.43
CA ALA A 329 8.42 16.37 15.60
C ALA A 329 8.01 17.31 16.74
N LEU A 330 6.71 17.51 16.96
CA LEU A 330 6.20 18.56 17.86
C LEU A 330 6.42 18.27 19.35
N LYS A 331 6.41 17.01 19.78
CA LYS A 331 6.62 16.63 21.19
C LYS A 331 7.29 15.26 21.32
N PRO A 332 8.09 15.02 22.39
CA PRO A 332 8.54 13.68 22.73
C PRO A 332 7.36 12.73 22.90
N GLY A 333 7.32 11.67 22.09
CA GLY A 333 6.21 10.71 22.06
C GLY A 333 5.08 11.04 21.10
N GLY A 334 5.19 12.14 20.33
CA GLY A 334 4.22 12.54 19.30
C GLY A 334 2.98 13.25 19.83
N MET A 335 2.17 13.79 18.92
CA MET A 335 0.84 14.28 19.25
C MET A 335 -0.13 13.11 19.46
N LYS A 336 -1.08 13.25 20.40
CA LYS A 336 -2.09 12.21 20.68
C LYS A 336 -3.00 11.91 19.48
N SER A 337 -3.14 12.85 18.54
CA SER A 337 -3.97 12.71 17.36
C SER A 337 -3.30 13.37 16.16
N LEU A 338 -3.24 12.63 15.05
CA LEU A 338 -2.85 13.15 13.75
C LEU A 338 -3.81 14.21 13.21
N GLN A 339 -5.05 14.22 13.72
CA GLN A 339 -6.10 15.18 13.38
C GLN A 339 -6.08 16.42 14.29
N SER A 340 -5.04 16.59 15.10
CA SER A 340 -4.93 17.81 15.90
C SER A 340 -4.86 19.03 14.99
N LYS A 341 -5.55 20.11 15.38
CA LYS A 341 -5.56 21.38 14.64
C LYS A 341 -4.16 21.88 14.31
N VAL A 342 -3.22 21.76 15.26
CA VAL A 342 -1.82 22.16 15.08
C VAL A 342 -1.12 21.35 13.98
N VAL A 343 -1.31 20.03 13.94
CA VAL A 343 -0.74 19.19 12.88
C VAL A 343 -1.35 19.54 11.53
N GLY A 344 -2.67 19.74 11.48
CA GLY A 344 -3.38 20.13 10.25
C GLY A 344 -2.90 21.47 9.69
N GLU A 345 -2.81 22.51 10.51
CA GLU A 345 -2.36 23.85 10.08
C GLU A 345 -0.91 23.83 9.55
N LEU A 346 -0.01 23.07 10.21
CA LEU A 346 1.36 22.91 9.74
C LEU A 346 1.45 22.13 8.43
N TYR A 347 0.66 21.05 8.32
CA TYR A 347 0.56 20.27 7.10
C TYR A 347 0.08 21.13 5.93
N GLU A 348 -1.02 21.85 6.12
CA GLU A 348 -1.60 22.73 5.10
C GLU A 348 -0.59 23.82 4.68
N ASN A 349 0.08 24.47 5.63
CA ASN A 349 1.07 25.50 5.31
C ASN A 349 2.25 24.94 4.51
N LEU A 350 2.76 23.75 4.85
CA LEU A 350 3.81 23.08 4.11
C LEU A 350 3.37 22.75 2.68
N VAL A 351 2.20 22.13 2.51
CA VAL A 351 1.71 21.73 1.19
C VAL A 351 1.34 22.93 0.33
N VAL A 352 0.71 23.97 0.88
CA VAL A 352 0.35 25.18 0.13
C VAL A 352 1.60 25.91 -0.35
N LYS A 353 2.63 26.04 0.50
CA LYS A 353 3.87 26.73 0.12
C LYS A 353 4.75 25.92 -0.82
N LEU A 354 4.76 24.60 -0.67
CA LEU A 354 5.71 23.71 -1.35
C LEU A 354 5.02 22.80 -2.40
N GLY A 355 3.75 23.04 -2.70
CA GLY A 355 3.00 22.40 -3.78
C GLY A 355 2.29 21.09 -3.41
N SER A 356 2.99 20.11 -2.85
CA SER A 356 2.42 18.79 -2.52
C SER A 356 3.15 18.08 -1.39
N GLU A 357 2.50 17.10 -0.76
CA GLU A 357 3.11 16.29 0.29
C GLU A 357 4.38 15.56 -0.21
N TYR A 358 4.34 14.96 -1.41
CA TYR A 358 5.52 14.31 -1.98
C TYR A 358 6.65 15.29 -2.27
N ASN A 359 6.37 16.53 -2.69
CA ASN A 359 7.43 17.51 -2.84
C ASN A 359 8.08 17.85 -1.48
N VAL A 360 7.26 18.05 -0.44
CA VAL A 360 7.74 18.29 0.94
C VAL A 360 8.62 17.14 1.42
N LEU A 361 8.16 15.89 1.28
CA LEU A 361 8.86 14.71 1.81
C LEU A 361 10.12 14.35 1.01
N LEU A 362 10.09 14.49 -0.32
CA LEU A 362 11.14 13.93 -1.19
C LEU A 362 12.13 14.98 -1.73
N HIS A 363 11.73 16.24 -1.88
CA HIS A 363 12.44 17.19 -2.73
C HIS A 363 12.75 18.54 -2.09
N ALA A 364 11.84 19.10 -1.29
CA ALA A 364 12.00 20.42 -0.69
C ALA A 364 13.31 20.56 0.11
N SER A 365 14.05 21.64 -0.12
CA SER A 365 15.28 21.96 0.60
C SER A 365 15.03 22.29 2.06
N TYR A 366 16.07 22.23 2.90
CA TYR A 366 15.94 22.62 4.30
C TYR A 366 15.54 24.09 4.45
N GLU A 367 16.06 24.96 3.58
CA GLU A 367 15.78 26.40 3.54
C GLU A 367 14.31 26.68 3.24
N GLU A 368 13.71 25.96 2.30
CA GLU A 368 12.27 26.05 2.00
C GLU A 368 11.41 25.55 3.17
N LEU A 369 11.82 24.44 3.81
CA LEU A 369 11.08 23.84 4.92
C LEU A 369 11.01 24.77 6.14
N ILE A 370 12.12 25.43 6.52
CA ILE A 370 12.13 26.36 7.67
C ILE A 370 11.33 27.65 7.42
N GLN A 371 11.06 28.00 6.16
CA GLN A 371 10.18 29.12 5.82
C GLN A 371 8.69 28.74 5.94
N ALA A 372 8.39 27.44 5.93
CA ALA A 372 7.03 26.90 5.94
C ALA A 372 6.65 26.19 7.26
N ALA A 373 7.59 25.84 8.11
CA ALA A 373 7.31 25.17 9.38
C ALA A 373 8.36 25.50 10.45
N PRO A 374 8.05 25.25 11.74
CA PRO A 374 9.03 25.30 12.81
C PRO A 374 10.26 24.44 12.50
N ARG A 375 11.42 24.85 13.04
CA ARG A 375 12.71 24.23 12.76
C ARG A 375 12.72 22.74 13.05
N GLU A 376 12.08 22.32 14.14
CA GLU A 376 11.95 20.93 14.56
C GLU A 376 11.22 20.06 13.53
N VAL A 377 10.20 20.59 12.86
CA VAL A 377 9.46 19.90 11.79
C VAL A 377 10.33 19.79 10.54
N ALA A 378 11.03 20.86 10.15
CA ALA A 378 11.96 20.83 9.03
C ALA A 378 13.08 19.80 9.25
N ILE A 379 13.67 19.76 10.45
CA ILE A 379 14.68 18.77 10.83
C ILE A 379 14.11 17.35 10.76
N ALA A 380 12.90 17.13 11.29
CA ALA A 380 12.25 15.82 11.25
C ALA A 380 12.02 15.31 9.82
N ILE A 381 11.57 16.18 8.91
CA ILE A 381 11.37 15.84 7.49
C ILE A 381 12.70 15.41 6.84
N ILE A 382 13.79 16.18 7.06
CA ILE A 382 15.12 15.82 6.55
C ILE A 382 15.63 14.52 7.17
N MET A 383 15.45 14.32 8.48
CA MET A 383 15.84 13.08 9.16
C MET A 383 15.11 11.87 8.59
N VAL A 384 13.80 11.97 8.34
CA VAL A 384 13.03 10.89 7.72
C VAL A 384 13.52 10.61 6.31
N ARG A 385 13.75 11.65 5.50
CA ARG A 385 14.27 11.54 4.12
C ARG A 385 15.64 10.85 4.07
N GLU A 386 16.50 11.11 5.05
CA GLU A 386 17.84 10.53 5.15
C GLU A 386 17.90 9.18 5.87
N GLY A 387 16.74 8.62 6.28
CA GLY A 387 16.70 7.37 7.04
C GLY A 387 17.23 7.48 8.48
N ARG A 388 17.39 8.71 9.01
CA ARG A 388 17.88 8.98 10.37
C ARG A 388 16.76 8.95 11.40
N TYR A 389 16.04 7.85 11.48
CA TYR A 389 14.98 7.62 12.47
C TYR A 389 15.00 6.18 12.96
N ARG A 390 14.26 5.91 14.03
CA ARG A 390 14.01 4.55 14.50
C ARG A 390 12.51 4.31 14.57
N ILE A 391 12.07 3.11 14.22
CA ILE A 391 10.72 2.64 14.52
C ILE A 391 10.83 1.55 15.57
N ILE A 392 10.06 1.67 16.64
CA ILE A 392 9.77 0.54 17.51
C ILE A 392 8.70 -0.28 16.78
N PRO A 393 8.97 -1.54 16.41
CA PRO A 393 8.04 -2.31 15.60
C PRO A 393 6.69 -2.52 16.28
N GLY A 394 5.63 -2.53 15.48
CA GLY A 394 4.31 -2.96 15.93
C GLY A 394 4.22 -4.47 16.12
N TYR A 395 3.28 -4.90 16.96
CA TYR A 395 3.01 -6.30 17.27
C TYR A 395 1.58 -6.48 17.79
N ASP A 396 0.98 -7.63 17.52
CA ASP A 396 -0.32 -8.05 18.07
C ASP A 396 -1.41 -6.95 18.11
N GLY A 397 -1.56 -6.20 17.02
CA GLY A 397 -2.58 -5.15 16.88
C GLY A 397 -2.13 -3.76 17.35
N VAL A 398 -0.96 -3.66 17.96
CA VAL A 398 -0.32 -2.41 18.39
C VAL A 398 0.51 -1.86 17.23
N TYR A 399 0.23 -0.63 16.79
CA TYR A 399 1.04 0.04 15.77
C TYR A 399 2.48 0.26 16.24
N GLY A 400 3.41 0.24 15.31
CA GLY A 400 4.77 0.69 15.57
C GLY A 400 4.81 2.17 15.93
N LYS A 401 5.93 2.60 16.50
CA LYS A 401 6.12 3.98 16.95
C LYS A 401 7.35 4.59 16.31
N LEU A 402 7.16 5.71 15.62
CA LEU A 402 8.25 6.54 15.14
C LEU A 402 8.95 7.23 16.32
N GLU A 403 10.25 7.00 16.44
CA GLU A 403 11.12 7.69 17.38
C GLU A 403 12.09 8.59 16.60
N LEU A 404 11.87 9.90 16.73
CA LEU A 404 12.80 10.92 16.29
C LEU A 404 13.65 11.35 17.48
N LYS A 405 14.95 11.02 17.44
CA LYS A 405 15.93 11.64 18.35
C LYS A 405 16.31 13.00 17.78
N VAL A 406 15.41 13.97 17.90
CA VAL A 406 15.73 15.36 17.58
C VAL A 406 16.75 15.81 18.61
N VAL A 407 18.02 15.86 18.22
CA VAL A 407 19.05 16.47 19.05
C VAL A 407 18.72 17.97 19.06
N GLN A 408 17.98 18.42 20.06
CA GLN A 408 18.04 19.80 20.49
C GLN A 408 19.48 19.99 20.97
N LYS A 409 20.39 20.35 20.06
CA LYS A 409 21.65 20.94 20.49
C LYS A 409 21.26 22.28 21.12
N GLY A 410 21.11 22.25 22.45
CA GLY A 410 21.22 23.42 23.27
C GLY A 410 22.55 24.09 22.95
N LEU A 411 22.49 25.39 22.69
CA LEU A 411 23.59 26.30 22.99
C LEU A 411 23.64 26.62 24.49
N GLU A 412 22.84 25.94 25.31
CA GLU A 412 22.94 25.96 26.77
C GLU A 412 24.13 25.08 27.17
N GLY A 413 25.30 25.70 27.31
CA GLY A 413 26.56 25.03 27.69
C GLY A 413 27.78 25.38 26.83
N PHE A 414 27.65 26.29 25.86
CA PHE A 414 28.81 26.86 25.13
C PHE A 414 29.23 28.25 25.64
N LEU A 415 28.59 28.71 26.73
CA LEU A 415 28.96 29.89 27.48
C LEU A 415 28.95 29.53 28.97
N ASP A 416 29.97 28.80 29.40
CA ASP A 416 30.52 28.90 30.76
C ASP A 416 32.01 29.24 30.62
#